data_AF-A0AAD2G8I5-F1
#
_entry.id   AF-A0AAD2G8I5-F1
#
_cell.length_a   1.000
_cell.length_b   1.000
_cell.length_c   1.000
_cell.angle_alpha   90.00
_cell.angle_beta   90.00
_cell.angle_gamma   90.00
#
_symmetry.space_group_name_H-M   'P 1'
#
loop_
_entity.id
_entity.type
_entity.pdbx_description
1 polymer ?
#
loop_
_entity_poly.entity_id
_entity_poly.type
_entity_poly.pdbx_seq_one_letter_code
_entity_poly.pdbx_strand_id
1 'polypeptide(L)'
;MTTTRLLIALVAIQLLVVSFSHALSPNAAGQASRRAFVENSMASAALGFVAWQGLPANAAAADKAAFEGFLSQIQRARQQMDSVPALIDAEKWDSVRAVLVEPPLADCWAKTSRPLLSKYAESLGDSGGDELAALEAKEELVSHLRYLDMAVYNNNFNPITVEGKNGATKELIRSYYEDPMNEYKASIAALNDLIKLASETGS
;
A
#
# COMPACT_ATOMS: atom_id res chain seq x y z
N MET A 1 18.05 4.58 -3.56
CA MET A 1 17.20 4.01 -4.63
C MET A 1 17.99 4.00 -5.92
N THR A 2 18.49 2.85 -6.38
CA THR A 2 17.80 1.99 -7.35
C THR A 2 17.26 2.76 -8.56
N THR A 3 17.77 2.33 -9.73
CA THR A 3 17.02 2.22 -10.99
C THR A 3 16.81 3.56 -11.72
N THR A 4 16.81 3.68 -13.05
CA THR A 4 16.16 2.83 -14.05
C THR A 4 16.61 3.42 -15.40
N ARG A 5 17.26 2.68 -16.31
CA ARG A 5 16.61 2.03 -17.45
C ARG A 5 15.51 2.87 -18.15
N LEU A 6 15.72 3.01 -19.47
CA LEU A 6 14.79 3.30 -20.57
C LEU A 6 14.52 4.77 -20.95
N LEU A 7 15.08 5.17 -22.09
CA LEU A 7 14.32 5.78 -23.19
C LEU A 7 14.87 5.22 -24.53
N ILE A 8 14.10 4.37 -25.23
CA ILE A 8 13.31 4.68 -26.46
C ILE A 8 14.25 4.87 -27.69
N ALA A 9 14.49 3.82 -28.48
CA ALA A 9 13.70 3.37 -29.64
C ALA A 9 13.87 4.23 -30.92
N LEU A 10 14.65 3.71 -31.87
CA LEU A 10 14.66 3.89 -33.35
C LEU A 10 16.03 3.31 -33.78
N VAL A 11 16.18 2.26 -34.57
CA VAL A 11 15.83 2.12 -35.98
C VAL A 11 15.81 0.62 -36.30
N ALA A 12 14.82 0.23 -37.09
CA ALA A 12 14.59 -1.12 -37.60
C ALA A 12 15.78 -1.68 -38.40
N ILE A 13 15.81 -3.02 -38.54
CA ILE A 13 16.07 -3.78 -39.79
C ILE A 13 16.81 -5.11 -39.49
N GLN A 14 16.17 -6.19 -39.96
CA GLN A 14 16.59 -7.60 -40.16
C GLN A 14 16.20 -8.60 -39.08
N LEU A 15 15.01 -9.23 -39.21
CA LEU A 15 14.73 -10.46 -39.95
C LEU A 15 15.56 -11.66 -39.47
N LEU A 16 14.94 -12.52 -38.65
CA LEU A 16 15.33 -13.92 -38.60
C LEU A 16 14.08 -14.78 -38.37
N VAL A 17 13.40 -15.09 -39.47
CA VAL A 17 12.50 -16.22 -39.61
C VAL A 17 13.36 -17.40 -40.05
N VAL A 18 13.60 -18.39 -39.19
CA VAL A 18 13.70 -19.80 -39.60
C VAL A 18 13.24 -20.70 -38.44
N SER A 19 12.01 -21.15 -38.59
CA SER A 19 11.50 -22.52 -38.38
C SER A 19 12.03 -23.37 -37.22
N PHE A 20 11.13 -23.55 -36.24
CA PHE A 20 11.07 -24.70 -35.34
C PHE A 20 10.81 -25.98 -36.17
N SER A 21 11.66 -27.00 -36.02
CA SER A 21 11.34 -28.38 -36.42
C SER A 21 11.82 -29.32 -35.33
N HIS A 22 10.85 -30.01 -34.74
CA HIS A 22 11.03 -31.16 -33.86
C HIS A 22 11.51 -32.36 -34.70
N ALA A 23 12.62 -32.98 -34.31
CA ALA A 23 12.88 -34.39 -34.58
C ALA A 23 13.77 -34.98 -33.49
N LEU A 24 13.24 -36.04 -32.87
CA LEU A 24 13.85 -36.90 -31.86
C LEU A 24 15.11 -37.61 -32.41
N SER A 25 16.15 -37.79 -31.58
CA SER A 25 16.69 -39.11 -31.21
C SER A 25 17.91 -38.99 -30.28
N PRO A 26 18.07 -39.87 -29.27
CA PRO A 26 19.19 -39.85 -28.32
C PRO A 26 20.33 -40.80 -28.73
N ASN A 27 21.43 -40.67 -27.98
CA ASN A 27 22.63 -41.53 -27.88
C ASN A 27 23.89 -41.16 -28.69
N ALA A 28 24.89 -40.83 -27.88
CA ALA A 28 26.25 -41.39 -27.86
C ALA A 28 27.37 -40.68 -28.63
N ALA A 29 28.45 -40.52 -27.86
CA ALA A 29 29.85 -40.42 -28.24
C ALA A 29 30.37 -39.09 -28.79
N GLY A 30 31.41 -38.56 -28.12
CA GLY A 30 32.26 -37.52 -28.69
C GLY A 30 32.98 -36.67 -27.67
N GLN A 31 33.89 -37.27 -26.88
CA GLN A 31 34.90 -36.54 -26.13
C GLN A 31 35.69 -35.60 -27.06
N ALA A 32 35.76 -34.30 -26.74
CA ALA A 32 36.91 -33.48 -27.10
C ALA A 32 37.00 -32.22 -26.23
N SER A 33 37.94 -32.28 -25.28
CA SER A 33 38.85 -31.19 -24.93
C SER A 33 38.31 -29.92 -24.26
N ARG A 34 38.14 -30.04 -22.93
CA ARG A 34 38.20 -28.95 -21.94
C ARG A 34 39.61 -28.34 -21.83
N ARG A 35 40.15 -27.76 -22.91
CA ARG A 35 41.54 -27.25 -22.91
C ARG A 35 41.89 -26.32 -24.08
N ALA A 36 41.05 -25.34 -24.40
CA ALA A 36 41.41 -24.34 -25.42
C ALA A 36 40.55 -23.08 -25.36
N PHE A 37 40.61 -22.30 -24.27
CA PHE A 37 40.24 -20.87 -24.35
C PHE A 37 40.77 -20.04 -23.18
N VAL A 38 41.98 -20.34 -22.71
CA VAL A 38 42.79 -19.42 -21.90
C VAL A 38 43.98 -19.07 -22.76
N GLU A 39 43.82 -18.06 -23.62
CA GLU A 39 44.88 -17.28 -24.30
C GLU A 39 44.24 -16.42 -25.40
N ASN A 40 43.84 -15.20 -25.06
CA ASN A 40 44.04 -14.06 -25.96
C ASN A 40 43.94 -12.73 -25.18
N SER A 41 45.12 -12.38 -24.70
CA SER A 41 45.73 -11.08 -24.39
C SER A 41 45.02 -9.78 -24.86
N MET A 42 44.86 -8.88 -23.90
CA MET A 42 45.40 -7.50 -23.85
C MET A 42 45.56 -6.68 -25.15
N ALA A 43 44.76 -5.61 -25.26
CA ALA A 43 45.08 -4.24 -25.72
C ALA A 43 43.73 -3.52 -25.93
N SER A 44 43.38 -2.42 -25.29
CA SER A 44 44.04 -1.12 -25.40
C SER A 44 43.47 -0.17 -24.35
N ALA A 45 44.34 0.57 -23.67
CA ALA A 45 43.99 1.79 -22.97
C ALA A 45 43.70 2.89 -24.00
N ALA A 46 42.52 3.50 -23.94
CA ALA A 46 42.26 4.79 -24.57
C ALA A 46 41.29 5.59 -23.70
N LEU A 47 41.72 6.81 -23.40
CA LEU A 47 41.12 7.80 -22.53
C LEU A 47 39.66 8.08 -22.91
N GLY A 48 38.78 7.93 -21.94
CA GLY A 48 37.38 8.35 -22.04
C GLY A 48 36.94 8.92 -20.71
N PHE A 49 37.34 10.15 -20.41
CA PHE A 49 36.62 11.02 -19.49
C PHE A 49 35.21 11.23 -20.07
N VAL A 50 34.29 10.30 -19.79
CA VAL A 50 32.88 10.52 -20.07
C VAL A 50 32.35 11.38 -18.94
N ALA A 51 32.01 12.60 -19.32
CA ALA A 51 31.53 13.65 -18.45
C ALA A 51 30.44 13.14 -17.50
N TRP A 52 30.69 13.38 -16.22
CA TRP A 52 29.71 13.41 -15.14
C TRP A 52 28.72 14.55 -15.44
N GLN A 53 27.74 14.31 -16.31
CA GLN A 53 26.64 15.25 -16.54
C GLN A 53 25.31 14.54 -16.35
N GLY A 54 24.57 15.03 -15.36
CA GLY A 54 23.20 14.63 -15.06
C GLY A 54 23.06 13.89 -13.75
N LEU A 55 23.24 14.59 -12.61
CA LEU A 55 22.50 14.21 -11.41
C LEU A 55 21.00 14.22 -11.80
N PRO A 56 20.24 13.16 -11.53
CA PRO A 56 18.84 13.10 -11.94
C PRO A 56 18.05 14.12 -11.12
N ALA A 57 17.62 15.21 -11.75
CA ALA A 57 16.66 16.17 -11.22
C ALA A 57 15.24 15.57 -11.02
N ASN A 58 15.09 14.24 -11.11
CA ASN A 58 13.81 13.53 -11.08
C ASN A 58 13.53 12.80 -9.76
N ALA A 59 14.46 12.77 -8.78
CA ALA A 59 14.20 12.09 -7.50
C ALA A 59 13.11 12.82 -6.70
N ALA A 60 13.23 14.13 -6.50
CA ALA A 60 12.27 14.92 -5.74
C ALA A 60 10.84 14.95 -6.36
N ALA A 61 10.73 14.85 -7.68
CA ALA A 61 9.44 14.79 -8.36
C ALA A 61 8.75 13.42 -8.19
N ALA A 62 9.53 12.34 -8.15
CA ALA A 62 9.02 10.99 -7.89
C ALA A 62 8.53 10.84 -6.44
N ASP A 63 9.25 11.43 -5.47
CA ASP A 63 8.90 11.37 -4.05
C ASP A 63 7.61 12.16 -3.75
N LYS A 64 7.43 13.34 -4.36
CA LYS A 64 6.18 14.10 -4.27
C LYS A 64 4.98 13.33 -4.84
N ALA A 65 5.14 12.70 -6.01
CA ALA A 65 4.07 11.91 -6.61
C ALA A 65 3.70 10.69 -5.76
N ALA A 66 4.67 10.07 -5.08
CA ALA A 66 4.42 8.97 -4.15
C ALA A 66 3.63 9.45 -2.92
N PHE A 67 4.02 10.58 -2.31
CA PHE A 67 3.31 11.20 -1.20
C PHE A 67 1.84 11.51 -1.54
N GLU A 68 1.60 12.18 -2.67
CA GLU A 68 0.23 12.47 -3.15
C GLU A 68 -0.57 11.18 -3.38
N GLY A 69 0.08 10.13 -3.88
CA GLY A 69 -0.51 8.81 -4.05
C GLY A 69 -0.91 8.15 -2.73
N PHE A 70 -0.13 8.30 -1.65
CA PHE A 70 -0.49 7.83 -0.31
C PHE A 70 -1.63 8.64 0.29
N LEU A 71 -1.56 9.97 0.21
CA LEU A 71 -2.61 10.87 0.69
C LEU A 71 -3.96 10.57 0.02
N SER A 72 -3.96 10.35 -1.30
CA SER A 72 -5.18 9.99 -2.03
C SER A 72 -5.79 8.67 -1.54
N GLN A 73 -4.97 7.68 -1.19
CA GLN A 73 -5.45 6.41 -0.63
C GLN A 73 -6.07 6.61 0.76
N ILE A 74 -5.44 7.42 1.63
CA ILE A 74 -5.97 7.76 2.96
C ILE A 74 -7.30 8.51 2.85
N GLN A 75 -7.42 9.46 1.92
CA GLN A 75 -8.67 10.20 1.66
C GLN A 75 -9.80 9.27 1.20
N ARG A 76 -9.50 8.29 0.34
CA ARG A 76 -10.50 7.28 -0.08
C ARG A 76 -10.87 6.34 1.08
N ALA A 77 -9.90 5.93 1.90
CA ALA A 77 -10.16 5.12 3.10
C ALA A 77 -11.09 5.87 4.08
N ARG A 78 -10.90 7.19 4.21
CA ARG A 78 -11.82 8.05 4.95
C ARG A 78 -13.22 8.05 4.34
N GLN A 79 -13.36 8.28 3.04
CA GLN A 79 -14.68 8.28 2.38
C GLN A 79 -15.41 6.94 2.48
N GLN A 80 -14.67 5.83 2.41
CA GLN A 80 -15.21 4.48 2.57
C GLN A 80 -15.93 4.27 3.92
N MET A 81 -15.55 5.01 4.96
CA MET A 81 -16.20 4.94 6.27
C MET A 81 -17.55 5.67 6.32
N ASP A 82 -17.92 6.50 5.34
CA ASP A 82 -19.15 7.31 5.37
C ASP A 82 -20.44 6.48 5.49
N SER A 83 -20.43 5.23 5.01
CA SER A 83 -21.59 4.33 5.11
C SER A 83 -21.73 3.64 6.46
N VAL A 84 -20.69 3.61 7.30
CA VAL A 84 -20.65 2.81 8.54
C VAL A 84 -21.76 3.19 9.54
N PRO A 85 -22.08 4.47 9.80
CA PRO A 85 -23.15 4.83 10.74
C PRO A 85 -24.50 4.23 10.37
N ALA A 86 -24.87 4.30 9.08
CA ALA A 86 -26.13 3.76 8.60
C ALA A 86 -26.18 2.22 8.69
N LEU A 87 -25.03 1.54 8.56
CA LEU A 87 -24.94 0.10 8.73
C LEU A 87 -25.04 -0.31 10.20
N ILE A 88 -24.46 0.45 11.13
CA ILE A 88 -24.60 0.25 12.58
C ILE A 88 -26.06 0.43 13.01
N ASP A 89 -26.70 1.52 12.57
CA ASP A 89 -28.11 1.78 12.90
C ASP A 89 -29.06 0.72 12.33
N ALA A 90 -28.70 0.11 11.19
CA ALA A 90 -29.44 -0.99 10.58
C ALA A 90 -29.02 -2.39 11.07
N GLU A 91 -28.16 -2.47 12.09
CA GLU A 91 -27.65 -3.71 12.68
C GLU A 91 -26.95 -4.65 11.65
N LYS A 92 -26.41 -4.09 10.57
CA LYS A 92 -25.73 -4.84 9.51
C LYS A 92 -24.25 -5.06 9.84
N TRP A 93 -23.98 -5.80 10.92
CA TRP A 93 -22.63 -5.98 11.47
C TRP A 93 -21.63 -6.56 10.46
N ASP A 94 -22.02 -7.59 9.71
CA ASP A 94 -21.17 -8.16 8.66
C ASP A 94 -20.89 -7.18 7.52
N SER A 95 -21.82 -6.28 7.21
CA SER A 95 -21.58 -5.22 6.21
C SER A 95 -20.58 -4.18 6.73
N VAL A 96 -20.61 -3.85 8.02
CA VAL A 96 -19.57 -2.98 8.62
C VAL A 96 -18.21 -3.65 8.48
N ARG A 97 -18.09 -4.94 8.81
CA ARG A 97 -16.82 -5.68 8.68
C ARG A 97 -16.34 -5.75 7.24
N ALA A 98 -17.23 -5.95 6.27
CA ALA A 98 -16.89 -5.92 4.86
C ALA A 98 -16.25 -4.58 4.47
N VAL A 99 -16.80 -3.46 4.94
CA VAL A 99 -16.19 -2.13 4.76
C VAL A 99 -14.79 -2.06 5.39
N LEU A 100 -14.57 -2.58 6.60
CA LEU A 100 -13.27 -2.48 7.28
C LEU A 100 -12.14 -3.27 6.59
N VAL A 101 -12.47 -4.40 5.96
CA VAL A 101 -11.48 -5.31 5.34
C VAL A 101 -11.29 -5.11 3.84
N GLU A 102 -12.04 -4.20 3.22
CA GLU A 102 -11.88 -3.85 1.81
C GLU A 102 -10.85 -2.72 1.63
N PRO A 103 -9.94 -2.80 0.65
CA PRO A 103 -9.07 -1.68 0.29
C PRO A 103 -9.86 -0.48 -0.24
N PRO A 104 -9.41 0.76 -0.01
CA PRO A 104 -8.13 1.15 0.59
C PRO A 104 -8.10 1.12 2.13
N LEU A 105 -9.24 1.06 2.82
CA LEU A 105 -9.24 1.10 4.30
C LEU A 105 -8.45 -0.05 4.92
N ALA A 106 -8.56 -1.26 4.37
CA ALA A 106 -7.80 -2.41 4.84
C ALA A 106 -6.28 -2.18 4.85
N ASP A 107 -5.77 -1.42 3.87
CA ASP A 107 -4.35 -1.10 3.76
C ASP A 107 -3.86 -0.16 4.90
N CYS A 108 -4.78 0.48 5.63
CA CYS A 108 -4.45 1.33 6.78
C CYS A 108 -4.20 0.53 8.08
N TRP A 109 -4.74 -0.68 8.24
CA TRP A 109 -4.73 -1.34 9.56
C TRP A 109 -4.62 -2.87 9.59
N ALA A 110 -4.95 -3.55 8.49
CA ALA A 110 -4.99 -5.01 8.48
C ALA A 110 -3.60 -5.61 8.71
N LYS A 111 -3.52 -6.79 9.33
CA LYS A 111 -2.23 -7.49 9.55
C LYS A 111 -1.47 -7.79 8.25
N THR A 112 -2.19 -7.95 7.15
CA THR A 112 -1.64 -8.19 5.82
C THR A 112 -1.49 -6.91 5.01
N SER A 113 -1.73 -5.74 5.62
CA SER A 113 -1.68 -4.48 4.90
C SER A 113 -0.28 -4.21 4.38
N ARG A 114 -0.22 -3.59 3.20
CA ARG A 114 1.00 -2.91 2.78
C ARG A 114 1.27 -1.78 3.77
N PRO A 115 2.52 -1.36 4.00
CA PRO A 115 2.87 -0.34 4.98
C PRO A 115 2.46 1.08 4.48
N LEU A 116 1.18 1.28 4.14
CA LEU A 116 0.65 2.51 3.57
C LEU A 116 0.91 3.70 4.50
N LEU A 117 0.50 3.58 5.76
CA LEU A 117 0.63 4.67 6.73
C LEU A 117 2.08 4.91 7.17
N SER A 118 2.91 3.87 7.24
CA SER A 118 4.35 4.04 7.53
C SER A 118 5.06 4.75 6.38
N LYS A 119 4.76 4.38 5.13
CA LYS A 119 5.32 5.05 3.94
C LYS A 119 4.81 6.48 3.78
N TYR A 120 3.55 6.71 4.15
CA TYR A 120 2.98 8.05 4.22
C TYR A 120 3.76 8.91 5.22
N ALA A 121 3.98 8.43 6.44
CA ALA A 121 4.72 9.16 7.47
C ALA A 121 6.17 9.45 7.06
N GLU A 122 6.87 8.46 6.51
CA GLU A 122 8.24 8.62 5.96
C GLU A 122 8.26 9.70 4.86
N SER A 123 7.33 9.63 3.90
CA SER A 123 7.25 10.61 2.80
C SER A 123 6.87 12.02 3.29
N LEU A 124 6.09 12.12 4.37
CA LEU A 124 5.73 13.38 5.02
C LEU A 124 6.98 14.01 5.67
N GLY A 125 7.76 13.22 6.40
CA GLY A 125 9.03 13.63 7.02
C GLY A 125 10.05 14.09 5.98
N ASP A 126 10.21 13.35 4.89
CA ASP A 126 11.09 13.71 3.77
C ASP A 126 10.67 15.04 3.11
N SER A 127 9.39 15.40 3.19
CA SER A 127 8.85 16.66 2.69
C SER A 127 8.94 17.82 3.70
N GLY A 128 9.51 17.59 4.88
CA GLY A 128 9.63 18.58 5.96
C GLY A 128 8.40 18.68 6.87
N GLY A 129 7.47 17.73 6.78
CA GLY A 129 6.31 17.64 7.67
C GLY A 129 6.61 16.87 8.97
N ASP A 130 5.60 16.73 9.82
CA ASP A 130 5.72 16.06 11.11
C ASP A 130 5.51 14.54 10.99
N GLU A 131 6.60 13.81 10.74
CA GLU A 131 6.60 12.34 10.68
C GLU A 131 6.13 11.70 11.99
N LEU A 132 6.51 12.27 13.14
CA LEU A 132 6.18 11.70 14.45
C LEU A 132 4.67 11.77 14.69
N ALA A 133 4.06 12.92 14.43
CA ALA A 133 2.61 13.08 14.52
C ALA A 133 1.86 12.11 13.58
N ALA A 134 2.38 11.87 12.37
CA ALA A 134 1.79 10.90 11.45
C ALA A 134 1.89 9.45 11.95
N LEU A 135 3.01 9.08 12.61
CA LEU A 135 3.17 7.76 13.22
C LEU A 135 2.25 7.58 14.44
N GLU A 136 2.07 8.62 15.26
CA GLU A 136 1.14 8.59 16.39
C GLU A 136 -0.31 8.43 15.93
N ALA A 137 -0.75 9.26 14.97
CA ALA A 137 -2.10 9.17 14.40
C ALA A 137 -2.36 7.82 13.71
N LYS A 138 -1.32 7.21 13.11
CA LYS A 138 -1.40 5.83 12.59
C LYS A 138 -1.72 4.82 13.70
N GLU A 139 -1.02 4.86 14.83
CA GLU A 139 -1.26 3.89 15.91
C GLU A 139 -2.64 4.08 16.54
N GLU A 140 -3.10 5.33 16.69
CA GLU A 140 -4.47 5.63 17.12
C GLU A 140 -5.51 5.06 16.15
N LEU A 141 -5.35 5.32 14.84
CA LEU A 141 -6.24 4.78 13.81
C LEU A 141 -6.30 3.25 13.85
N VAL A 142 -5.15 2.59 13.91
CA VAL A 142 -5.07 1.12 13.98
C VAL A 142 -5.76 0.58 15.23
N SER A 143 -5.60 1.26 16.36
CA SER A 143 -6.25 0.89 17.62
C SER A 143 -7.78 0.97 17.49
N HIS A 144 -8.31 2.12 17.05
CA HIS A 144 -9.75 2.35 16.93
C HIS A 144 -10.41 1.42 15.91
N LEU A 145 -9.77 1.17 14.76
CA LEU A 145 -10.32 0.24 13.76
C LEU A 145 -10.37 -1.20 14.28
N ARG A 146 -9.42 -1.62 15.11
CA ARG A 146 -9.44 -2.94 15.76
C ARG A 146 -10.56 -3.06 16.79
N TYR A 147 -10.75 -2.02 17.61
CA TYR A 147 -11.85 -2.02 18.58
C TYR A 147 -13.21 -1.96 17.89
N LEU A 148 -13.33 -1.23 16.79
CA LEU A 148 -14.52 -1.24 15.94
C LEU A 148 -14.81 -2.64 15.38
N ASP A 149 -13.83 -3.28 14.72
CA ASP A 149 -13.99 -4.64 14.17
C ASP A 149 -14.38 -5.64 15.27
N MET A 150 -13.75 -5.55 16.44
CA MET A 150 -14.07 -6.41 17.58
C MET A 150 -15.49 -6.18 18.10
N ALA A 151 -15.94 -4.92 18.22
CA ALA A 151 -17.28 -4.60 18.68
C ALA A 151 -18.34 -5.16 17.71
N VAL A 152 -18.19 -4.91 16.41
CA VAL A 152 -19.16 -5.41 15.41
C VAL A 152 -19.07 -6.92 15.21
N TYR A 153 -17.88 -7.53 15.36
CA TYR A 153 -17.73 -8.98 15.39
C TYR A 153 -18.55 -9.57 16.53
N ASN A 154 -18.40 -9.07 17.76
CA ASN A 154 -19.13 -9.56 18.91
C ASN A 154 -20.65 -9.47 18.74
N ASN A 155 -21.15 -8.39 18.13
CA ASN A 155 -22.58 -8.20 17.86
C ASN A 155 -23.13 -9.16 16.80
N ASN A 156 -22.28 -9.66 15.89
CA ASN A 156 -22.70 -10.66 14.90
C ASN A 156 -22.91 -12.05 15.52
N PHE A 157 -22.10 -12.41 16.51
CA PHE A 157 -22.16 -13.73 17.18
C PHE A 157 -23.10 -13.74 18.39
N ASN A 158 -23.30 -12.59 19.02
CA ASN A 158 -24.28 -12.40 20.06
C ASN A 158 -25.29 -11.37 19.53
N PRO A 159 -26.39 -11.80 18.88
CA PRO A 159 -27.44 -10.87 18.50
C PRO A 159 -28.28 -10.49 19.72
N ILE A 160 -28.75 -9.25 19.76
CA ILE A 160 -29.67 -8.79 20.79
C ILE A 160 -31.04 -9.44 20.58
N THR A 161 -31.66 -9.96 21.65
CA THR A 161 -32.97 -10.66 21.58
C THR A 161 -34.16 -9.72 21.45
N VAL A 162 -33.92 -8.42 21.47
CA VAL A 162 -34.93 -7.36 21.28
C VAL A 162 -34.54 -6.54 20.05
N GLU A 163 -35.47 -6.35 19.11
CA GLU A 163 -35.19 -5.56 17.90
C GLU A 163 -34.98 -4.08 18.25
N GLY A 164 -33.87 -3.50 17.80
CA GLY A 164 -33.55 -2.09 18.02
C GLY A 164 -33.22 -1.72 19.47
N LYS A 165 -33.45 -0.45 19.82
CA LYS A 165 -33.11 0.13 21.14
C LYS A 165 -34.23 -0.01 22.17
N ASN A 166 -35.43 -0.42 21.76
CA ASN A 166 -36.60 -0.47 22.63
C ASN A 166 -36.65 -1.80 23.40
N GLY A 167 -36.65 -1.73 24.74
CA GLY A 167 -36.66 -2.93 25.59
C GLY A 167 -35.28 -3.52 25.90
N ALA A 168 -34.21 -2.95 25.33
CA ALA A 168 -32.84 -3.27 25.67
C ALA A 168 -32.41 -2.57 26.98
N THR A 169 -31.53 -3.22 27.76
CA THR A 169 -30.90 -2.54 28.89
C THR A 169 -29.96 -1.45 28.39
N LYS A 170 -29.66 -0.45 29.23
CA LYS A 170 -28.73 0.63 28.86
C LYS A 170 -27.36 0.08 28.48
N GLU A 171 -26.91 -0.96 29.16
CA GLU A 171 -25.64 -1.64 28.91
C GLU A 171 -25.63 -2.32 27.54
N LEU A 172 -26.75 -2.95 27.14
CA LEU A 172 -26.89 -3.52 25.81
C LEU A 172 -26.89 -2.44 24.73
N ILE A 173 -27.64 -1.34 24.94
CA ILE A 173 -27.64 -0.21 24.00
C ILE A 173 -26.22 0.36 23.83
N ARG A 174 -25.50 0.54 24.95
CA ARG A 174 -24.12 1.01 24.93
C ARG A 174 -23.23 0.09 24.10
N SER A 175 -23.23 -1.21 24.43
CA SER A 175 -22.37 -2.19 23.76
C SER A 175 -22.67 -2.36 22.28
N TYR A 176 -23.94 -2.34 21.87
CA TYR A 176 -24.32 -2.62 20.49
C TYR A 176 -24.28 -1.41 19.57
N TYR A 177 -24.53 -0.22 20.12
CA TYR A 177 -24.68 0.99 19.30
C TYR A 177 -23.68 2.06 19.65
N GLU A 178 -23.47 2.36 20.93
CA GLU A 178 -22.64 3.50 21.33
C GLU A 178 -21.15 3.17 21.20
N ASP A 179 -20.70 2.02 21.68
CA ASP A 179 -19.31 1.59 21.61
C ASP A 179 -18.80 1.52 20.15
N PRO A 180 -19.44 0.81 19.21
CA PRO A 180 -19.00 0.82 17.81
C PRO A 180 -19.13 2.20 17.17
N MET A 181 -20.13 3.02 17.53
CA MET A 181 -20.24 4.38 17.01
C MET A 181 -19.12 5.30 17.52
N ASN A 182 -18.68 5.11 18.77
CA ASN A 182 -17.58 5.87 19.36
C ASN A 182 -16.25 5.49 18.69
N GLU A 183 -15.99 4.20 18.49
CA GLU A 183 -14.79 3.75 17.78
C GLU A 183 -14.80 4.15 16.30
N TYR A 184 -15.97 4.17 15.66
CA TYR A 184 -16.14 4.77 14.32
C TYR A 184 -15.73 6.25 14.32
N LYS A 185 -16.25 7.06 15.24
CA LYS A 185 -15.94 8.50 15.32
C LYS A 185 -14.46 8.74 15.58
N ALA A 186 -13.84 7.95 16.45
CA ALA A 186 -12.41 8.04 16.74
C ALA A 186 -11.56 7.66 15.52
N SER A 187 -11.95 6.61 14.79
CA SER A 187 -11.30 6.23 13.52
C SER A 187 -11.39 7.34 12.47
N ILE A 188 -12.55 8.00 12.37
CA ILE A 188 -12.75 9.16 11.49
C ILE A 188 -11.85 10.33 11.89
N ALA A 189 -11.74 10.62 13.19
CA ALA A 189 -10.87 11.68 13.70
C ALA A 189 -9.40 11.41 13.32
N ALA A 190 -8.88 10.22 13.62
CA ALA A 190 -7.50 9.86 13.29
C ALA A 190 -7.22 9.90 11.77
N LEU A 191 -8.17 9.48 10.92
CA LEU A 191 -8.06 9.63 9.47
C LEU A 191 -8.02 11.10 9.03
N ASN A 192 -8.83 11.96 9.64
CA ASN A 192 -8.82 13.39 9.34
C ASN A 192 -7.52 14.05 9.81
N ASP A 193 -6.97 13.65 10.96
CA ASP A 193 -5.69 14.17 11.47
C ASP A 193 -4.54 13.82 10.53
N LEU A 194 -4.48 12.57 10.05
CA LEU A 194 -3.53 12.17 9.00
C LEU A 194 -3.69 13.04 7.74
N ILE A 195 -4.91 13.32 7.29
CA ILE A 195 -5.14 14.17 6.10
C ILE A 195 -4.71 15.62 6.38
N LYS A 196 -4.94 16.12 7.59
CA LYS A 196 -4.62 17.50 8.00
C LYS A 196 -3.12 17.76 8.02
N LEU A 197 -2.32 16.80 8.49
CA LEU A 197 -0.86 16.92 8.52
C LEU A 197 -0.26 17.23 7.13
N ALA A 198 -0.85 16.69 6.06
CA ALA A 198 -0.41 17.00 4.69
C ALA A 198 -0.63 18.46 4.27
N SER A 199 -1.63 19.14 4.85
CA SER A 199 -1.90 20.56 4.54
C SER A 199 -0.95 21.52 5.26
N GLU A 200 -0.35 21.07 6.37
CA GLU A 200 0.56 21.88 7.19
C GLU A 200 1.98 21.92 6.61
N THR A 201 2.35 20.95 5.77
CA THR A 201 3.65 20.87 5.08
C THR A 201 3.80 21.86 3.92
N GLY A 202 2.70 22.45 3.44
CA GLY A 202 2.68 23.39 2.30
C GLY A 202 2.56 24.87 2.66
N SER A 203 2.61 25.21 3.95
CA SER A 203 2.49 26.57 4.49
C SER A 203 3.86 27.17 4.80
#